data_AF-A0A522DKC8-F1
#
_entry.id   AF-A0A522DKC8-F1
#
_cell.length_a   1.000
_cell.length_b   1.000
_cell.length_c   1.000
_cell.angle_alpha   90.00
_cell.angle_beta   90.00
_cell.angle_gamma   90.00
#
_symmetry.space_group_name_H-M   'P 1'
#
loop_
_entity.id
_entity.type
_entity.pdbx_description
1 polymer ?
#
loop_
_entity_poly.entity_id
_entity_poly.type
_entity_poly.pdbx_seq_one_letter_code
_entity_poly.pdbx_strand_id
1 'polypeptide(L)'
;MAWGSNPKGDYLAFELGGHSFRLDIVKPTQDDIFRLFPNHRDTDAKLQAEWRRRWRATVLLLKAKLEFADGETSTIDQELMPYLLLRDGTTLGQAVLGDKIPLMLTAGQK
;
A
#
# COMPACT_ATOMS: atom_id res chain seq x y z
N MET A 1 -2.89 13.90 -8.16
CA MET A 1 -3.21 12.87 -7.16
C MET A 1 -4.71 12.62 -7.20
N ALA A 2 -5.11 11.36 -7.26
CA ALA A 2 -6.50 10.92 -7.26
C ALA A 2 -6.66 9.81 -6.20
N TRP A 3 -7.87 9.67 -5.68
CA TRP A 3 -8.25 8.50 -4.89
C TRP A 3 -9.40 7.78 -5.59
N GLY A 4 -9.49 6.48 -5.35
CA GLY A 4 -10.58 5.66 -5.85
C GLY A 4 -10.85 4.49 -4.92
N SER A 5 -11.94 3.80 -5.17
CA SER A 5 -12.38 2.65 -4.39
C SER A 5 -12.43 1.39 -5.24
N ASN A 6 -12.20 0.25 -4.61
CA ASN A 6 -12.37 -1.09 -5.14
C ASN A 6 -13.02 -1.99 -4.07
N PRO A 7 -13.41 -3.24 -4.40
CA PRO A 7 -14.07 -4.11 -3.42
C PRO A 7 -13.22 -4.44 -2.18
N LYS A 8 -11.89 -4.42 -2.30
CA LYS A 8 -10.95 -4.72 -1.20
C LYS A 8 -10.62 -3.50 -0.33
N GLY A 9 -10.94 -2.29 -0.78
CA GLY A 9 -10.68 -1.05 -0.08
C GLY A 9 -10.48 0.13 -1.03
N ASP A 10 -9.72 1.11 -0.58
CA ASP A 10 -9.44 2.31 -1.34
C ASP A 10 -8.02 2.24 -1.89
N TYR A 11 -7.69 3.16 -2.78
CA TYR A 11 -6.34 3.39 -3.21
C TYR A 11 -6.08 4.87 -3.43
N LEU A 12 -4.81 5.24 -3.27
CA LEU A 12 -4.30 6.57 -3.59
C LEU A 12 -3.36 6.42 -4.79
N ALA A 13 -3.64 7.16 -5.86
CA ALA A 13 -2.86 7.14 -7.09
C ALA A 13 -2.33 8.54 -7.43
N PHE A 14 -1.09 8.62 -7.91
CA PHE A 14 -0.48 9.89 -8.29
C PHE A 14 0.63 9.67 -9.31
N GLU A 15 1.04 10.77 -9.94
CA GLU A 15 2.17 10.79 -10.86
C GLU A 15 3.30 11.62 -10.25
N LEU A 16 4.52 11.15 -10.42
CA LEU A 16 5.74 11.82 -9.98
C LEU A 16 6.90 11.40 -10.88
N GLY A 17 7.67 12.36 -11.40
CA GLY A 17 8.83 12.06 -12.25
C GLY A 17 8.50 11.25 -13.52
N GLY A 18 7.31 11.43 -14.11
CA GLY A 18 6.87 10.69 -15.30
C GLY A 18 6.38 9.26 -15.03
N HIS A 19 6.33 8.83 -13.76
CA HIS A 19 5.85 7.52 -13.35
C HIS A 19 4.51 7.63 -12.60
N SER A 20 3.62 6.66 -12.79
CA SER A 20 2.38 6.53 -12.02
C SER A 20 2.57 5.57 -10.86
N PHE A 21 2.11 5.95 -9.67
CA PHE A 21 2.20 5.14 -8.45
C PHE A 21 0.81 4.89 -7.86
N ARG A 22 0.64 3.77 -7.16
CA ARG A 22 -0.58 3.43 -6.41
C ARG A 22 -0.26 2.80 -5.04
N LEU A 23 -0.86 3.35 -3.99
CA LEU A 23 -0.89 2.75 -2.66
C LEU A 23 -2.30 2.24 -2.36
N ASP A 24 -2.41 0.95 -2.04
CA ASP A 24 -3.67 0.32 -1.66
C ASP A 24 -3.92 0.48 -0.16
N ILE A 25 -5.16 0.79 0.21
CA ILE A 25 -5.64 0.98 1.58
C ILE A 25 -6.71 -0.08 1.83
N VAL A 26 -6.31 -1.17 2.48
CA VAL A 26 -7.20 -2.32 2.68
C VAL A 26 -8.31 -1.98 3.65
N LYS A 27 -9.57 -2.21 3.25
CA LYS A 27 -10.74 -2.02 4.09
C LYS A 27 -10.65 -2.93 5.31
N PRO A 28 -10.84 -2.44 6.54
CA PRO A 28 -10.90 -3.32 7.70
C PRO A 28 -12.12 -4.22 7.58
N THR A 29 -11.96 -5.46 8.01
CA THR A 29 -13.06 -6.42 8.14
C THR A 29 -13.61 -6.43 9.57
N GLN A 30 -14.77 -7.04 9.80
CA GLN A 30 -15.24 -7.26 11.17
C GLN A 30 -14.26 -8.15 11.96
N ASP A 31 -13.68 -9.18 11.32
CA ASP A 31 -12.66 -10.03 11.92
C ASP A 31 -11.43 -9.26 12.39
N ASP A 32 -10.99 -8.25 11.62
CA ASP A 32 -9.93 -7.34 12.06
C ASP A 32 -10.30 -6.62 13.35
N ILE A 33 -11.55 -6.17 13.48
CA ILE A 33 -12.04 -5.46 14.67
C ILE A 33 -12.17 -6.41 15.86
N PHE A 34 -12.66 -7.64 15.66
CA PHE A 34 -12.70 -8.65 16.72
C PHE A 34 -11.30 -8.97 17.24
N ARG A 35 -10.31 -9.09 16.35
CA ARG A 35 -8.92 -9.34 16.74
C ARG A 35 -8.28 -8.16 17.46
N LEU A 36 -8.49 -6.94 16.98
CA LEU A 36 -7.88 -5.72 17.56
C LEU A 36 -8.56 -5.28 18.85
N PHE A 37 -9.86 -5.54 18.98
CA PHE A 37 -10.68 -5.11 20.12
C PHE A 37 -11.58 -6.25 20.61
N PRO A 38 -11.06 -7.29 21.28
CA PRO A 38 -11.84 -8.49 21.61
C PRO A 38 -13.13 -8.24 22.42
N ASN A 39 -13.18 -7.18 23.22
CA ASN A 39 -14.30 -6.84 24.11
C ASN A 39 -15.07 -5.57 23.66
N HIS A 40 -15.10 -5.25 22.37
CA HIS A 40 -15.78 -4.06 21.89
C HIS A 40 -17.31 -4.21 21.90
N ARG A 41 -18.01 -3.13 22.25
CA ARG A 41 -19.49 -3.07 22.25
C ARG A 41 -20.08 -2.48 20.96
N ASP A 42 -19.29 -1.70 20.23
CA ASP A 42 -19.71 -0.98 19.03
C ASP A 42 -18.76 -1.30 17.88
N THR A 43 -19.10 -2.33 17.10
CA THR A 43 -18.29 -2.82 15.98
C THR A 43 -18.20 -1.80 14.87
N ASP A 44 -19.30 -1.12 14.56
CA ASP A 44 -19.37 -0.20 13.42
C ASP A 44 -18.55 1.06 13.68
N ALA A 45 -18.64 1.66 14.86
CA ALA A 45 -17.81 2.81 15.20
C ALA A 45 -16.31 2.45 15.18
N LYS A 46 -15.94 1.25 15.64
CA LYS A 46 -14.55 0.75 15.60
C LYS A 46 -14.08 0.48 14.19
N LEU A 47 -14.93 -0.08 13.34
CA LEU A 47 -14.65 -0.32 11.92
C LEU A 47 -14.36 1.01 11.21
N GLN A 48 -15.20 2.02 11.41
CA GLN A 48 -15.01 3.36 10.83
C GLN A 48 -13.77 4.07 11.39
N ALA A 49 -13.49 3.91 12.69
CA ALA A 49 -12.29 4.47 13.31
C ALA A 49 -11.01 3.84 12.76
N GLU A 50 -10.98 2.51 12.62
CA GLU A 50 -9.83 1.81 12.02
C GLU A 50 -9.69 2.16 10.54
N TRP A 51 -10.80 2.36 9.83
CA TRP A 51 -10.75 2.80 8.44
C TRP A 51 -10.04 4.14 8.28
N ARG A 52 -10.43 5.14 9.08
CA ARG A 52 -9.75 6.44 9.12
C ARG A 52 -8.30 6.32 9.60
N ARG A 53 -8.00 5.38 10.50
CA ARG A 53 -6.63 5.14 10.97
C ARG A 53 -5.74 4.63 9.83
N ARG A 54 -6.19 3.63 9.06
CA ARG A 54 -5.45 3.07 7.92
C ARG A 54 -5.17 4.14 6.87
N TRP A 55 -6.19 4.94 6.52
CA TRP A 55 -6.03 6.09 5.62
C TRP A 55 -4.94 7.05 6.08
N ARG A 56 -5.00 7.52 7.34
CA ARG A 56 -3.98 8.43 7.89
C ARG A 56 -2.60 7.80 7.91
N ALA A 57 -2.49 6.53 8.29
CA ALA A 57 -1.22 5.82 8.33
C ALA A 57 -0.58 5.71 6.95
N THR A 58 -1.36 5.38 5.91
CA THR A 58 -0.86 5.32 4.52
C THR A 58 -0.37 6.68 4.03
N VAL A 59 -1.11 7.75 4.29
CA VAL A 59 -0.69 9.11 3.90
C VAL A 59 0.58 9.54 4.64
N LEU A 60 0.69 9.24 5.94
CA LEU A 60 1.90 9.53 6.73
C LEU A 60 3.11 8.74 6.23
N LEU A 61 2.93 7.46 5.88
CA LEU A 61 3.98 6.64 5.28
C LEU A 61 4.46 7.24 3.95
N LEU A 62 3.52 7.63 3.07
CA LEU A 62 3.87 8.25 1.79
C LEU A 62 4.66 9.53 2.00
N LYS A 63 4.22 10.40 2.92
CA LYS A 63 4.95 11.63 3.26
C LYS A 63 6.37 11.34 3.74
N ALA A 64 6.53 10.38 4.65
CA ALA A 64 7.85 10.01 5.14
C ALA A 64 8.74 9.51 3.99
N LYS A 65 8.23 8.65 3.10
CA LYS A 65 8.97 8.16 1.94
C LYS A 65 9.42 9.27 1.00
N LEU A 66 8.56 10.25 0.74
CA LEU A 66 8.89 11.41 -0.09
C LEU A 66 9.97 12.28 0.56
N GLU A 67 9.91 12.48 1.88
CA GLU A 67 10.94 13.23 2.63
C GLU A 67 12.31 12.53 2.55
N PHE A 68 12.36 11.20 2.70
CA PHE A 68 13.62 10.44 2.62
C PHE A 68 14.18 10.35 1.19
N ALA A 69 13.30 10.34 0.18
CA ALA A 69 13.66 10.23 -1.22
C ALA A 69 14.29 11.51 -1.81
N ASP A 70 14.12 12.65 -1.15
CA ASP A 70 14.67 13.96 -1.55
C ASP A 70 15.98 14.29 -0.80
N GLY A 71 16.51 13.33 -0.03
CA GLY A 71 17.74 13.48 0.77
C GLY A 71 18.92 12.64 0.26
N GLU A 72 20.00 12.58 1.05
CA GLU A 72 21.22 11.80 0.75
C GLU A 72 21.06 10.28 0.93
N THR A 73 19.90 9.82 1.43
CA THR A 73 19.73 8.44 1.95
C THR A 73 19.11 7.47 0.95
N SER A 74 18.22 7.92 0.07
CA SER A 74 17.48 7.06 -0.87
C SER A 74 16.98 7.90 -2.05
N THR A 75 16.47 7.25 -3.09
CA THR A 75 15.84 7.95 -4.22
C THR A 75 14.34 7.67 -4.30
N ILE A 76 13.61 8.53 -5.01
CA ILE A 76 12.17 8.33 -5.28
C ILE A 76 11.91 6.95 -5.87
N ASP A 77 12.74 6.56 -6.85
CA ASP A 77 12.61 5.28 -7.53
C ASP A 77 12.79 4.11 -6.56
N GLN A 78 13.75 4.20 -5.63
CA GLN A 78 13.99 3.17 -4.62
C GLN A 78 12.84 3.10 -3.59
N GLU A 79 12.43 4.25 -3.06
CA GLU A 79 11.41 4.29 -2.00
C GLU A 79 10.00 3.94 -2.49
N LEU A 80 9.69 4.32 -3.73
CA LEU A 80 8.37 4.16 -4.32
C LEU A 80 8.27 3.00 -5.32
N MET A 81 9.38 2.33 -5.66
CA MET A 81 9.42 1.20 -6.60
C MET A 81 8.28 0.19 -6.40
N PRO A 82 8.00 -0.29 -5.16
CA PRO A 82 6.96 -1.30 -4.94
C PRO A 82 5.55 -0.83 -5.32
N TYR A 83 5.34 0.48 -5.37
CA TYR A 83 4.05 1.13 -5.67
C TYR A 83 3.94 1.57 -7.13
N LEU A 84 4.99 1.39 -7.95
CA LEU A 84 4.97 1.74 -9.37
C LEU A 84 3.87 0.96 -10.09
N LEU A 85 2.98 1.67 -10.78
CA LEU A 85 1.83 1.08 -11.48
C LEU A 85 2.26 0.58 -12.87
N LEU A 86 1.97 -0.69 -13.14
CA LEU A 86 2.25 -1.34 -14.43
C LEU A 86 1.06 -1.20 -15.39
N ARG A 87 1.28 -1.52 -16.66
CA ARG A 87 0.25 -1.45 -17.72
C ARG A 87 -0.97 -2.32 -17.46
N ASP A 88 -0.82 -3.41 -16.71
CA ASP A 88 -1.92 -4.30 -16.34
C ASP A 88 -2.72 -3.81 -15.11
N GLY A 89 -2.36 -2.64 -14.58
CA GLY A 89 -2.98 -2.04 -13.41
C GLY A 89 -2.53 -2.65 -12.08
N THR A 90 -1.57 -3.57 -12.06
CA THR A 90 -0.94 -4.02 -10.80
C THR A 90 0.25 -3.12 -10.43
N THR A 91 0.64 -3.11 -9.16
CA THR A 91 1.91 -2.47 -8.80
C THR A 91 3.08 -3.43 -9.01
N LEU A 92 4.30 -2.90 -9.18
CA LEU A 92 5.49 -3.74 -9.29
C LEU A 92 5.63 -4.71 -8.11
N GLY A 93 5.39 -4.24 -6.88
CA GLY A 93 5.41 -5.10 -5.70
C GLY A 93 4.39 -6.24 -5.76
N GLN A 94 3.19 -5.99 -6.30
CA GLN A 94 2.19 -7.03 -6.52
C GLN A 94 2.61 -8.01 -7.61
N ALA A 95 3.23 -7.54 -8.68
CA ALA A 95 3.70 -8.40 -9.76
C ALA A 95 4.84 -9.31 -9.30
N VAL A 96 5.75 -8.80 -8.46
CA VAL A 96 6.83 -9.57 -7.85
C VAL A 96 6.27 -10.63 -6.88
N LEU A 97 5.38 -10.25 -5.96
CA LEU A 97 4.80 -11.17 -4.97
C LEU A 97 3.82 -12.19 -5.57
N GLY A 98 3.26 -11.89 -6.74
CA GLY A 98 2.36 -12.78 -7.48
C GLY A 98 3.07 -13.64 -8.52
N ASP A 99 4.40 -13.77 -8.47
CA ASP A 99 5.24 -14.52 -9.41
C ASP A 99 5.06 -14.14 -10.90
N LYS A 100 4.53 -12.95 -11.18
CA LYS A 100 4.40 -12.43 -12.54
C LYS A 100 5.73 -11.93 -13.10
N ILE A 101 6.68 -11.61 -12.22
CA ILE A 101 8.04 -11.21 -12.57
C ILE A 101 8.98 -12.27 -11.99
N PRO A 102 9.73 -13.01 -12.82
CA PRO A 102 10.68 -13.98 -12.32
C PRO A 102 11.80 -13.25 -11.57
N LEU A 103 11.88 -13.46 -10.25
CA LEU A 103 13.02 -13.04 -9.47
C LEU A 103 14.18 -14.01 -9.73
N MET A 104 15.36 -13.49 -10.07
CA MET A 104 16.53 -14.33 -10.35
C MET A 104 17.13 -15.07 -9.14
N LEU A 105 16.50 -15.00 -7.97
CA LEU A 105 16.88 -15.81 -6.81
C LEU A 105 16.08 -17.12 -6.78
N THR A 106 16.24 -17.92 -7.84
CA THR A 106 16.08 -19.37 -7.71
C THR A 106 17.30 -19.85 -6.93
N ALA A 107 17.17 -19.97 -5.61
CA ALA A 107 18.18 -20.60 -4.78
C ALA A 107 18.60 -21.92 -5.42
N GLY A 108 19.91 -22.12 -5.56
CA GLY A 108 20.49 -23.28 -6.23
C GLY A 108 19.79 -24.57 -5.81
N GLN A 109 19.31 -25.31 -6.81
CA GLN A 109 18.87 -26.68 -6.61
C GLN A 109 20.02 -27.47 -6.01
N LYS A 110 19.78 -28.07 -4.84
CA LYS A 110 20.51 -29.26 -4.40
C LYS A 110 19.69 -30.48 -4.78
#